data_AF-A0A0S2FDN2-F1
#
_entry.id   AF-A0A0S2FDN2-F1
#
_cell.length_a   1.000
_cell.length_b   1.000
_cell.length_c   1.000
_cell.angle_alpha   90.00
_cell.angle_beta   90.00
_cell.angle_gamma   90.00
#
_symmetry.space_group_name_H-M   'P 1'
#
loop_
_entity.id
_entity.type
_entity.pdbx_description
1 polymer ?
#
loop_
_entity_poly.entity_id
_entity_poly.type
_entity_poly.pdbx_seq_one_letter_code
_entity_poly.pdbx_strand_id
1 'polypeptide(L)'
;MATLEDVRVRLSWPAQARQGELQLQAGRVVAPDLGYRYRDVVWRCPLQREGRGGWRCDGELRGGAGKPLRLALDLGVAMTDARLSQGASLLSLHRDAAAPDLTRIDLARVPLIWAQALVAQAWPDARIKGGTLDGHLDIAAPARQPLRIAGPLQLSGGALDTPDGSIAAENLGARLRIDSELDRRDRVLVDGHLEGGELLFGNAYVSLQRRPVALHIEATQQAGEGWRLPRLSWRDDGILALDGSAALTPDAGLAELDLNLRSADLAPLRDGYLSGFLGLAGLAKLELTGAAQVRLRMSGDELRMAEATLIDASMNDAQGRFRFEGLDGTVSYSADAAVDSELGWRSGELYGLDFGAVRLPFSSGDGELRLNRAVSLPMLGGRAGFDGLRLRPPSGGKGLDVRFGLTLDRLDVAQLSKALDWPAFTGELSGRLPEAHYADDRLELAGGLTMQLFGGTVAVSSLAMERPFGVAPTLSSDLVLENLDLESLTGVFGFGSITGRLHGRIDQLRLVDWQPVAFDAELHTRKARGVRQRISQRAVQDLSSVGDSSFVGSLQDRLIGFFDDFGYARIGISCRLADEVCNMGGLGPAKNQGFTIVQGAGVPHLDVVGYNRRVDWPTLLERLEAVSKGEVKPVVQ
;
A
#
# COMPACT_ATOMS: atom_id res chain seq x y z
N MET A 1 -36.30 30.96 3.48
CA MET A 1 -37.55 31.04 4.28
C MET A 1 -38.31 29.72 4.13
N ALA A 2 -38.82 29.13 5.23
CA ALA A 2 -39.62 27.91 5.16
C ALA A 2 -41.07 28.20 4.76
N THR A 3 -41.66 27.37 3.90
CA THR A 3 -43.04 27.49 3.42
C THR A 3 -43.83 26.21 3.68
N LEU A 4 -45.12 26.38 3.96
CA LEU A 4 -46.08 25.28 4.08
C LEU A 4 -47.12 25.44 2.95
N GLU A 5 -47.36 24.36 2.22
CA GLU A 5 -48.31 24.29 1.11
C GLU A 5 -49.49 23.38 1.46
N ASP A 6 -50.67 23.64 0.88
CA ASP A 6 -51.92 22.88 1.11
C ASP A 6 -52.30 22.76 2.60
N VAL A 7 -52.17 23.87 3.34
CA VAL A 7 -52.37 23.90 4.79
C VAL A 7 -53.84 23.85 5.15
N ARG A 8 -54.22 22.88 5.99
CA ARG A 8 -55.53 22.80 6.65
C ARG A 8 -55.33 22.83 8.16
N VAL A 9 -56.00 23.78 8.81
CA VAL A 9 -55.99 23.90 10.27
C VAL A 9 -57.40 23.61 10.78
N ARG A 10 -57.51 22.65 11.71
CA ARG A 10 -58.76 22.33 12.41
C ARG A 10 -58.53 22.57 13.90
N LEU A 11 -59.34 23.45 14.49
CA LEU A 11 -59.37 23.68 15.92
C LEU A 11 -60.71 23.21 16.47
N SER A 12 -60.67 22.30 17.44
CA SER A 12 -61.83 21.83 18.19
C SER A 12 -61.74 22.35 19.62
N TRP A 13 -62.58 23.34 19.98
CA TRP A 13 -62.56 23.93 21.32
C TRP A 13 -63.96 23.89 21.96
N PRO A 14 -64.24 22.91 22.83
CA PRO A 14 -65.52 22.85 23.53
C PRO A 14 -65.72 24.08 24.46
N ALA A 15 -66.95 24.61 24.55
CA ALA A 15 -67.25 25.89 25.20
C ALA A 15 -66.83 26.01 26.68
N GLN A 16 -66.58 24.89 27.37
CA GLN A 16 -66.14 24.85 28.78
C GLN A 16 -64.79 24.15 28.99
N ALA A 17 -64.10 23.77 27.92
CA ALA A 17 -62.82 23.08 28.04
C ALA A 17 -61.67 24.06 28.34
N ARG A 18 -60.79 23.66 29.26
CA ARG A 18 -59.55 24.41 29.59
C ARG A 18 -58.50 24.34 28.47
N GLN A 19 -58.65 23.39 27.54
CA GLN A 19 -57.78 23.18 26.39
C GLN A 19 -58.61 22.76 25.17
N GLY A 20 -58.19 23.15 23.96
CA GLY A 20 -58.74 22.66 22.71
C GLY A 20 -57.83 21.61 22.05
N GLU A 21 -58.28 21.01 20.96
CA GLU A 21 -57.44 20.16 20.10
C GLU A 21 -57.13 20.91 18.81
N LEU A 22 -55.84 21.11 18.52
CA LEU A 22 -55.33 21.65 17.27
C LEU A 22 -54.83 20.50 16.40
N GLN A 23 -55.34 20.44 15.17
CA GLN A 23 -54.79 19.61 14.10
C GLN A 23 -54.34 20.53 12.96
N LEU A 24 -53.04 20.51 12.66
CA LEU A 24 -52.45 21.15 11.49
C LEU A 24 -52.04 20.07 10.49
N GLN A 25 -52.50 20.19 9.25
CA GLN A 25 -52.10 19.35 8.14
C GLN A 25 -51.48 20.22 7.06
N ALA A 26 -50.32 19.84 6.52
CA ALA A 26 -49.70 20.46 5.36
C ALA A 26 -49.36 19.39 4.33
N GLY A 27 -49.79 19.59 3.09
CA GLY A 27 -49.45 18.67 1.99
C GLY A 27 -47.95 18.67 1.70
N ARG A 28 -47.29 19.83 1.87
CA ARG A 28 -45.84 19.97 1.76
C ARG A 28 -45.29 20.99 2.75
N VAL A 29 -44.11 20.71 3.28
CA VAL A 29 -43.29 21.66 4.05
C VAL A 29 -41.92 21.73 3.39
N VAL A 30 -41.49 22.93 2.99
CA VAL A 30 -40.23 23.14 2.26
C VAL A 30 -39.43 24.22 2.98
N ALA A 31 -38.20 23.89 3.38
CA ALA A 31 -37.21 24.85 3.83
C ALA A 31 -36.00 24.76 2.87
N PRO A 32 -36.03 25.48 1.74
CA PRO A 32 -35.07 25.29 0.65
C PRO A 32 -33.64 25.62 1.10
N ASP A 33 -33.45 26.70 1.85
CA ASP A 33 -32.15 27.13 2.38
C ASP A 33 -31.52 26.12 3.36
N LEU A 34 -32.32 25.18 3.88
CA LEU A 34 -31.87 24.13 4.80
C LEU A 34 -31.95 22.72 4.17
N GLY A 35 -32.35 22.63 2.90
CA GLY A 35 -32.56 21.37 2.17
C GLY A 35 -33.76 20.52 2.62
N TYR A 36 -34.50 20.91 3.67
CA TYR A 36 -35.58 20.09 4.21
C TYR A 36 -36.84 20.13 3.34
N ARG A 37 -37.38 18.95 3.02
CA ARG A 37 -38.63 18.77 2.28
C ARG A 37 -39.43 17.63 2.89
N TYR A 38 -40.61 17.95 3.40
CA TYR A 38 -41.54 16.97 3.96
C TYR A 38 -42.86 17.00 3.18
N ARG A 39 -43.55 15.86 3.15
CA ARG A 39 -44.87 15.71 2.55
C ARG A 39 -45.83 15.12 3.58
N ASP A 40 -47.11 15.42 3.41
CA ASP A 40 -48.20 14.87 4.23
C ASP A 40 -47.92 15.02 5.73
N VAL A 41 -47.55 16.23 6.15
CA VAL A 41 -47.22 16.55 7.53
C VAL A 41 -48.50 16.78 8.31
N VAL A 42 -48.69 16.04 9.40
CA VAL A 42 -49.82 16.17 10.32
C VAL A 42 -49.27 16.36 11.73
N TRP A 43 -49.64 17.46 12.36
CA TRP A 43 -49.38 17.74 13.77
C TRP A 43 -50.69 17.81 14.54
N ARG A 44 -50.79 17.04 15.62
CA ARG A 44 -51.97 17.03 16.51
C ARG A 44 -51.53 17.29 17.93
N CYS A 45 -52.04 18.35 18.54
CA CYS A 45 -51.68 18.72 19.91
C CYS A 45 -52.87 19.32 20.67
N PRO A 46 -52.96 19.08 22.00
CA PRO A 46 -53.83 19.84 22.88
C PRO A 46 -53.31 21.28 22.98
N LEU A 47 -54.10 22.22 22.49
CA LEU A 47 -53.79 23.65 22.54
C LEU A 47 -54.30 24.23 23.86
N GLN A 48 -53.38 24.79 24.64
CA GLN A 48 -53.65 25.41 25.94
C GLN A 48 -53.36 26.91 25.84
N ARG A 49 -54.21 27.72 26.47
CA ARG A 49 -54.00 29.16 26.57
C ARG A 49 -53.32 29.46 27.89
N GLU A 50 -52.15 30.07 27.84
CA GLU A 50 -51.43 30.52 29.02
C GLU A 50 -51.87 31.94 29.40
N GLY A 51 -51.84 32.27 30.69
CA GLY A 51 -52.21 33.60 31.18
C GLY A 51 -51.40 34.71 30.49
N ARG A 52 -52.01 35.88 30.28
CA ARG A 52 -51.42 37.04 29.55
C ARG A 52 -51.22 36.85 28.03
N GLY A 53 -51.83 35.84 27.41
CA GLY A 53 -51.92 35.74 25.95
C GLY A 53 -50.95 34.75 25.29
N GLY A 54 -50.22 33.95 26.08
CA GLY A 54 -49.37 32.87 25.57
C GLY A 54 -50.16 31.64 25.14
N TRP A 55 -49.52 30.77 24.35
CA TRP A 55 -50.10 29.52 23.87
C TRP A 55 -49.11 28.38 23.96
N ARG A 56 -49.58 27.21 24.41
CA ARG A 56 -48.78 26.00 24.46
C ARG A 56 -49.47 24.88 23.70
N CYS A 57 -48.71 24.17 22.88
CA CYS A 57 -49.21 22.99 22.15
C CYS A 57 -48.13 21.92 22.11
N ASP A 58 -48.39 20.76 22.72
CA ASP A 58 -47.45 19.65 22.80
C ASP A 58 -48.10 18.36 22.29
N GLY A 59 -47.67 17.91 21.12
CA GLY A 59 -48.27 16.72 20.54
C GLY A 59 -47.49 16.10 19.39
N GLU A 60 -48.12 15.10 18.80
CA GLU A 60 -47.48 14.20 17.84
C GLU A 60 -47.43 14.84 16.45
N LEU A 61 -46.24 14.80 15.84
CA LEU A 61 -45.93 15.25 14.49
C LEU A 61 -45.57 14.03 13.64
N ARG A 62 -46.28 13.82 12.53
CA ARG A 62 -46.01 12.77 11.53
C ARG A 62 -45.80 13.40 10.17
N GLY A 63 -44.84 12.89 9.39
CA GLY A 63 -44.66 13.25 7.98
C GLY A 63 -44.63 11.99 7.12
N GLY A 64 -45.62 11.82 6.25
CA GLY A 64 -45.77 10.63 5.41
C GLY A 64 -45.73 9.32 6.22
N ALA A 65 -44.90 8.36 5.78
CA ALA A 65 -44.69 7.08 6.46
C ALA A 65 -43.55 7.10 7.52
N GLY A 66 -43.05 8.29 7.88
CA GLY A 66 -41.97 8.44 8.87
C GLY A 66 -42.40 8.06 10.29
N LYS A 67 -41.41 7.77 11.15
CA LYS A 67 -41.65 7.55 12.58
C LYS A 67 -42.24 8.82 13.21
N PRO A 68 -43.21 8.70 14.14
CA PRO A 68 -43.76 9.85 14.83
C PRO A 68 -42.67 10.58 15.63
N LEU A 69 -42.73 11.90 15.58
CA LEU A 69 -41.99 12.83 16.42
C LEU A 69 -42.96 13.51 17.37
N ARG A 70 -42.45 14.12 18.43
CA ARG A 70 -43.26 14.97 19.30
C ARG A 70 -42.75 16.39 19.22
N LEU A 71 -43.62 17.30 18.78
CA LEU A 71 -43.35 18.72 18.67
C LEU A 71 -44.14 19.44 19.77
N ALA A 72 -43.41 20.13 20.64
CA ALA A 72 -43.96 21.05 21.61
C ALA A 72 -43.58 22.49 21.23
N LEU A 73 -44.57 23.36 21.14
CA LEU A 73 -44.41 24.80 20.95
C LEU A 73 -44.95 25.52 22.18
N ASP A 74 -44.16 26.43 22.73
CA ASP A 74 -44.56 27.39 23.75
C ASP A 74 -44.34 28.80 23.19
N LEU A 75 -45.44 29.49 22.92
CA LEU A 75 -45.49 30.81 22.32
C LEU A 75 -45.95 31.80 23.39
N GLY A 76 -45.04 32.16 24.28
CA GLY A 76 -45.26 33.16 25.31
C GLY A 76 -45.08 34.59 24.78
N VAL A 77 -45.45 35.58 25.59
CA VAL A 77 -45.25 37.00 25.26
C VAL A 77 -43.76 37.40 25.35
N ALA A 78 -43.01 36.76 26.25
CA ALA A 78 -41.60 37.05 26.49
C ALA A 78 -40.64 36.02 25.87
N MET A 79 -41.13 34.84 25.48
CA MET A 79 -40.27 33.76 24.99
C MET A 79 -40.98 32.89 23.97
N THR A 80 -40.19 32.34 23.06
CA THR A 80 -40.60 31.32 22.10
C THR A 80 -39.74 30.09 22.31
N ASP A 81 -40.36 29.00 22.77
CA ASP A 81 -39.72 27.68 22.83
C ASP A 81 -40.32 26.76 21.78
N ALA A 82 -39.45 26.01 21.11
CA ALA A 82 -39.83 24.84 20.35
C ALA A 82 -39.01 23.65 20.81
N ARG A 83 -39.64 22.49 20.98
CA ARG A 83 -38.95 21.23 21.30
C ARG A 83 -39.41 20.15 20.36
N LEU A 84 -38.48 19.57 19.63
CA LEU A 84 -38.69 18.39 18.80
C LEU A 84 -38.02 17.20 19.47
N SER A 85 -38.76 16.12 19.69
CA SER A 85 -38.23 14.94 20.37
C SER A 85 -38.64 13.62 19.72
N GLN A 86 -37.77 12.63 19.85
CA GLN A 86 -38.01 11.25 19.44
C GLN A 86 -37.34 10.30 20.43
N GLY A 87 -38.13 9.64 21.27
CA GLY A 87 -37.58 8.76 22.32
C GLY A 87 -36.66 9.54 23.26
N ALA A 88 -35.37 9.23 23.21
CA ALA A 88 -34.32 9.82 24.03
C ALA A 88 -33.66 11.08 23.42
N SER A 89 -33.97 11.37 22.15
CA SER A 89 -33.42 12.49 21.38
C SER A 89 -34.27 13.74 21.57
N LEU A 90 -33.62 14.87 21.78
CA LEU A 90 -34.25 16.18 21.98
C LEU A 90 -33.47 17.26 21.22
N LEU A 91 -34.20 18.05 20.44
CA LEU A 91 -33.74 19.31 19.87
C LEU A 91 -34.65 20.41 20.42
N SER A 92 -34.08 21.32 21.20
CA SER A 92 -34.80 22.50 21.70
C SER A 92 -34.29 23.76 21.05
N LEU A 93 -35.21 24.68 20.80
CA LEU A 93 -34.96 26.05 20.38
C LEU A 93 -35.56 26.97 21.44
N HIS A 94 -34.79 27.95 21.87
CA HIS A 94 -35.20 28.99 22.81
C HIS A 94 -34.89 30.37 22.21
N ARG A 95 -35.86 31.27 22.24
CA ARG A 95 -35.69 32.67 21.83
C ARG A 95 -36.38 33.58 22.83
N ASP A 96 -35.64 34.53 23.39
CA ASP A 96 -36.16 35.56 24.30
C ASP A 96 -36.56 36.81 23.50
N ALA A 97 -37.74 37.35 23.77
CA ALA A 97 -38.21 38.60 23.15
C ALA A 97 -37.35 39.81 23.53
N ALA A 98 -36.63 39.77 24.67
CA ALA A 98 -35.67 40.79 25.08
C ALA A 98 -34.36 40.74 24.26
N ALA A 99 -34.06 39.60 23.63
CA ALA A 99 -32.90 39.40 22.76
C ALA A 99 -33.34 38.69 21.46
N PRO A 100 -34.15 39.37 20.62
CA PRO A 100 -34.85 38.73 19.50
C PRO A 100 -33.91 38.20 18.40
N ASP A 101 -32.69 38.75 18.34
CA ASP A 101 -31.65 38.36 17.39
C ASP A 101 -30.88 37.11 17.85
N LEU A 102 -31.04 36.67 19.10
CA LEU A 102 -30.37 35.49 19.65
C LEU A 102 -31.31 34.30 19.69
N THR A 103 -30.88 33.19 19.10
CA THR A 103 -31.57 31.91 19.15
C THR A 103 -30.65 30.85 19.72
N ARG A 104 -31.07 30.23 20.81
CA ARG A 104 -30.37 29.13 21.46
C ARG A 104 -30.93 27.81 20.96
N ILE A 105 -30.05 26.91 20.53
CA ILE A 105 -30.39 25.53 20.19
C ILE A 105 -29.68 24.60 21.15
N ASP A 106 -30.40 23.68 21.78
CA ASP A 106 -29.79 22.60 22.56
C ASP A 106 -30.09 21.26 21.91
N LEU A 107 -29.07 20.41 21.88
CA LEU A 107 -29.07 19.11 21.26
C LEU A 107 -28.77 18.09 22.36
N ALA A 108 -29.66 17.11 22.52
CA ALA A 108 -29.40 15.94 23.34
C ALA A 108 -29.68 14.69 22.52
N ARG A 109 -28.62 13.91 22.25
CA ARG A 109 -28.63 12.68 21.45
C ARG A 109 -29.41 12.80 20.14
N VAL A 110 -29.24 13.92 19.43
CA VAL A 110 -29.91 14.17 18.15
C VAL A 110 -29.27 13.27 17.10
N PRO A 111 -30.02 12.40 16.40
CA PRO A 111 -29.46 11.54 15.36
C PRO A 111 -28.81 12.38 14.25
N LEU A 112 -27.56 12.10 13.91
CA LEU A 112 -26.79 12.88 12.93
C LEU A 112 -27.48 12.90 11.55
N ILE A 113 -28.23 11.83 11.22
CA ILE A 113 -29.03 11.73 9.98
C ILE A 113 -30.07 12.85 9.85
N TRP A 114 -30.50 13.48 10.95
CA TRP A 114 -31.40 14.65 10.88
C TRP A 114 -30.74 15.85 10.23
N ALA A 115 -29.40 15.95 10.26
CA ALA A 115 -28.63 17.00 9.61
C ALA A 115 -28.28 16.69 8.13
N GLN A 116 -28.68 15.52 7.59
CA GLN A 116 -28.33 15.10 6.22
C GLN A 116 -28.69 16.15 5.16
N ALA A 117 -29.85 16.79 5.30
CA ALA A 117 -30.30 17.81 4.35
C ALA A 117 -29.42 19.07 4.38
N LEU A 118 -28.88 19.43 5.56
CA LEU A 118 -27.95 20.55 5.73
C LEU A 118 -26.58 20.20 5.16
N VAL A 119 -26.07 19.01 5.50
CA VAL A 119 -24.77 18.53 4.99
C VAL A 119 -24.78 18.47 3.47
N ALA A 120 -25.88 17.99 2.86
CA ALA A 120 -26.02 17.92 1.41
C ALA A 120 -26.04 19.30 0.70
N GLN A 121 -26.25 20.41 1.42
CA GLN A 121 -26.09 21.76 0.84
C GLN A 121 -24.62 22.11 0.60
N ALA A 122 -23.74 21.67 1.51
CA ALA A 122 -22.31 21.96 1.42
C ALA A 122 -21.54 20.85 0.68
N TRP A 123 -21.99 19.60 0.83
CA TRP A 123 -21.35 18.43 0.26
C TRP A 123 -22.42 17.41 -0.19
N PRO A 124 -22.88 17.51 -1.45
CA PRO A 124 -23.99 16.70 -1.95
C PRO A 124 -23.77 15.18 -1.89
N ASP A 125 -22.52 14.74 -2.03
CA ASP A 125 -22.17 13.33 -2.06
C ASP A 125 -22.02 12.69 -0.66
N ALA A 126 -21.96 13.48 0.41
CA ALA A 126 -21.84 12.94 1.75
C ALA A 126 -23.13 12.24 2.21
N ARG A 127 -23.02 10.97 2.60
CA ARG A 127 -24.13 10.19 3.15
C ARG A 127 -23.84 9.80 4.59
N ILE A 128 -24.60 10.37 5.51
CA ILE A 128 -24.55 10.03 6.93
C ILE A 128 -25.16 8.64 7.12
N LYS A 129 -24.44 7.76 7.81
CA LYS A 129 -24.88 6.41 8.14
C LYS A 129 -25.32 6.28 9.60
N GLY A 130 -24.72 7.07 10.48
CA GLY A 130 -24.94 6.94 11.92
C GLY A 130 -24.33 8.05 12.74
N GLY A 131 -24.61 7.99 14.05
CA GLY A 131 -24.08 8.89 15.06
C GLY A 131 -25.13 9.77 15.72
N THR A 132 -24.74 10.37 16.85
CA THR A 132 -25.57 11.33 17.59
C THR A 132 -24.78 12.60 17.91
N LEU A 133 -25.51 13.71 17.97
CA LEU A 133 -25.01 15.02 18.38
C LEU A 133 -25.63 15.44 19.71
N ASP A 134 -24.76 15.86 20.61
CA ASP A 134 -25.08 16.55 21.86
C ASP A 134 -24.41 17.93 21.83
N GLY A 135 -24.99 18.92 22.50
CA GLY A 135 -24.35 20.23 22.59
C GLY A 135 -25.34 21.38 22.64
N HIS A 136 -24.78 22.58 22.45
CA HIS A 136 -25.50 23.83 22.55
C HIS A 136 -24.93 24.81 21.53
N LEU A 137 -25.80 25.47 20.76
CA LEU A 137 -25.44 26.46 19.77
C LEU A 137 -26.21 27.76 20.03
N ASP A 138 -25.48 28.86 20.11
CA ASP A 138 -26.03 30.21 20.10
C ASP A 138 -25.93 30.77 18.67
N ILE A 139 -27.07 31.13 18.08
CA ILE A 139 -27.20 31.72 16.76
C ILE A 139 -27.63 33.18 16.93
N ALA A 140 -26.71 34.11 16.68
CA ALA A 140 -26.96 35.55 16.71
C ALA A 140 -27.12 36.09 15.29
N ALA A 141 -28.30 36.59 14.95
CA ALA A 141 -28.67 37.07 13.61
C ALA A 141 -29.15 38.55 13.62
N PRO A 142 -28.31 39.51 14.07
CA PRO A 142 -28.70 40.91 14.13
C PRO A 142 -28.84 41.52 12.72
N ALA A 143 -29.81 42.42 12.53
CA ALA A 143 -30.15 42.96 11.21
C ALA A 143 -29.03 43.72 10.46
N ARG A 144 -27.95 44.11 11.15
CA ARG A 144 -26.83 44.91 10.58
C ARG A 144 -25.44 44.41 10.98
N GLN A 145 -25.33 43.20 11.52
CA GLN A 145 -24.03 42.58 11.79
C GLN A 145 -24.02 41.16 11.21
N PRO A 146 -22.84 40.55 11.05
CA PRO A 146 -22.74 39.18 10.55
C PRO A 146 -23.55 38.19 11.39
N LEU A 147 -24.06 37.15 10.72
CA LEU A 147 -24.66 36.00 11.40
C LEU A 147 -23.56 35.24 12.14
N ARG A 148 -23.70 35.08 13.45
CA ARG A 148 -22.75 34.31 14.25
C ARG A 148 -23.38 33.02 14.76
N ILE A 149 -22.66 31.92 14.61
CA ILE A 149 -23.04 30.60 15.14
C ILE A 149 -21.90 30.11 16.01
N ALA A 150 -22.13 29.95 17.31
CA ALA A 150 -21.07 29.51 18.22
C ALA A 150 -21.58 28.52 19.27
N GLY A 151 -20.73 27.57 19.64
CA GLY A 151 -21.01 26.69 20.78
C GLY A 151 -20.30 25.34 20.73
N PRO A 152 -20.34 24.59 21.84
CA PRO A 152 -19.79 23.24 21.90
C PRO A 152 -20.73 22.20 21.28
N LEU A 153 -20.15 21.25 20.57
CA LEU A 153 -20.78 20.06 20.02
C LEU A 153 -19.99 18.82 20.42
N GLN A 154 -20.70 17.75 20.74
CA GLN A 154 -20.16 16.43 20.96
C GLN A 154 -20.78 15.46 19.95
N LEU A 155 -19.94 14.84 19.15
CA LEU A 155 -20.29 13.78 18.23
C LEU A 155 -19.95 12.43 18.85
N SER A 156 -20.89 11.50 18.80
CA SER A 156 -20.66 10.10 19.22
C SER A 156 -21.04 9.15 18.09
N GLY A 157 -20.10 8.25 17.72
CA GLY A 157 -20.34 7.20 16.73
C GLY A 157 -20.70 7.73 15.35
N GLY A 158 -20.12 8.87 14.96
CA GLY A 158 -20.32 9.46 13.64
C GLY A 158 -19.86 8.49 12.55
N ALA A 159 -20.74 8.29 11.57
CA ALA A 159 -20.42 7.46 10.41
C ALA A 159 -20.95 8.13 9.14
N LEU A 160 -20.10 8.19 8.10
CA LEU A 160 -20.45 8.73 6.79
C LEU A 160 -19.65 8.04 5.68
N ASP A 161 -20.17 8.08 4.47
CA ASP A 161 -19.41 7.69 3.27
C ASP A 161 -19.77 8.57 2.05
N THR A 162 -18.96 8.47 1.02
CA THR A 162 -19.29 8.91 -0.34
C THR A 162 -19.64 7.71 -1.23
N PRO A 163 -20.48 7.88 -2.27
CA PRO A 163 -20.85 6.81 -3.20
C PRO A 163 -19.68 6.18 -3.96
N ASP A 164 -18.64 6.95 -4.24
CA ASP A 164 -17.41 6.52 -4.93
C ASP A 164 -16.42 5.79 -3.99
N GLY A 165 -16.70 5.76 -2.69
CA GLY A 165 -15.85 5.12 -1.68
C GLY A 165 -14.53 5.87 -1.43
N SER A 166 -14.35 7.06 -1.99
CA SER A 166 -13.14 7.86 -1.79
C SER A 166 -13.07 8.44 -0.38
N ILE A 167 -14.21 8.67 0.29
CA ILE A 167 -14.25 9.17 1.65
C ILE A 167 -15.17 8.31 2.51
N ALA A 168 -14.67 7.90 3.67
CA ALA A 168 -15.45 7.21 4.69
C ALA A 168 -15.00 7.63 6.09
N ALA A 169 -15.93 7.68 7.03
CA ALA A 169 -15.64 7.78 8.45
C ALA A 169 -16.52 6.78 9.20
N GLU A 170 -15.94 6.11 10.17
CA GLU A 170 -16.64 5.12 11.00
C GLU A 170 -16.29 5.30 12.47
N ASN A 171 -17.30 5.13 13.33
CA ASN A 171 -17.20 5.26 14.79
C ASN A 171 -16.50 6.55 15.28
N LEU A 172 -16.63 7.65 14.55
CA LEU A 172 -15.97 8.91 14.86
C LEU A 172 -16.57 9.54 16.13
N GLY A 173 -15.74 9.74 17.14
CA GLY A 173 -16.06 10.56 18.30
C GLY A 173 -15.43 11.94 18.16
N ALA A 174 -16.10 13.00 18.63
CA ALA A 174 -15.48 14.32 18.68
C ALA A 174 -16.11 15.20 19.77
N ARG A 175 -15.32 16.12 20.33
CA ARG A 175 -15.78 17.26 21.13
C ARG A 175 -15.18 18.51 20.52
N LEU A 176 -16.03 19.31 19.88
CA LEU A 176 -15.63 20.45 19.07
C LEU A 176 -16.34 21.70 19.58
N ARG A 177 -15.68 22.84 19.47
CA ARG A 177 -16.27 24.15 19.57
C ARG A 177 -16.26 24.77 18.18
N ILE A 178 -17.43 25.20 17.73
CA ILE A 178 -17.59 25.93 16.48
C ILE A 178 -17.75 27.40 16.82
N ASP A 179 -17.11 28.28 16.06
CA ASP A 179 -17.36 29.72 16.05
C ASP A 179 -17.31 30.19 14.59
N SER A 180 -18.48 30.52 14.05
CA SER A 180 -18.65 30.90 12.66
C SER A 180 -19.24 32.29 12.55
N GLU A 181 -18.71 33.10 11.63
CA GLU A 181 -19.20 34.42 11.25
C GLU A 181 -19.52 34.40 9.75
N LEU A 182 -20.78 34.58 9.37
CA LEU A 182 -21.27 34.47 8.00
C LEU A 182 -21.79 35.83 7.53
N ASP A 183 -21.19 36.36 6.45
CA ASP A 183 -21.53 37.67 5.84
C ASP A 183 -21.00 37.71 4.39
N ARG A 184 -20.19 38.72 4.01
CA ARG A 184 -19.51 38.78 2.70
C ARG A 184 -18.25 37.94 2.66
N ARG A 185 -17.65 37.72 3.83
CA ARG A 185 -16.49 36.86 4.02
C ARG A 185 -16.79 35.96 5.19
N ASP A 186 -17.07 34.71 4.88
CA ASP A 186 -17.35 33.69 5.88
C ASP A 186 -16.06 33.34 6.61
N ARG A 187 -16.17 33.15 7.92
CA ARG A 187 -15.09 32.67 8.79
C ARG A 187 -15.64 31.55 9.63
N VAL A 188 -14.91 30.45 9.70
CA VAL A 188 -15.25 29.28 10.50
C VAL A 188 -14.03 28.87 11.29
N LEU A 189 -14.17 28.80 12.61
CA LEU A 189 -13.21 28.21 13.52
C LEU A 189 -13.78 26.92 14.09
N VAL A 190 -13.03 25.83 13.95
CA VAL A 190 -13.31 24.55 14.59
C VAL A 190 -12.12 24.20 15.47
N ASP A 191 -12.38 24.00 16.76
CA ASP A 191 -11.35 23.77 17.77
C ASP A 191 -11.81 22.69 18.75
N GLY A 192 -10.97 21.71 19.07
CA GLY A 192 -11.32 20.67 20.03
C GLY A 192 -10.54 19.37 19.84
N HIS A 193 -11.20 18.24 20.10
CA HIS A 193 -10.59 16.92 20.02
C HIS A 193 -11.47 15.92 19.27
N LEU A 194 -10.83 15.07 18.45
CA LEU A 194 -11.40 13.80 18.01
C LEU A 194 -11.18 12.76 19.11
N GLU A 195 -12.11 11.83 19.27
CA GLU A 195 -12.15 10.82 20.34
C GLU A 195 -12.18 9.41 19.75
N GLY A 196 -11.20 9.10 18.90
CA GLY A 196 -11.13 7.83 18.18
C GLY A 196 -11.91 7.80 16.87
N GLY A 197 -12.01 6.61 16.29
CA GLY A 197 -12.64 6.36 15.00
C GLY A 197 -11.66 6.09 13.87
N GLU A 198 -12.21 5.85 12.69
CA GLU A 198 -11.48 5.52 11.47
C GLU A 198 -11.90 6.45 10.36
N LEU A 199 -10.94 6.92 9.57
CA LEU A 199 -11.15 7.84 8.45
C LEU A 199 -10.43 7.30 7.21
N LEU A 200 -11.07 7.44 6.06
CA LEU A 200 -10.50 7.11 4.75
C LEU A 200 -10.65 8.33 3.85
N PHE A 201 -9.56 8.74 3.20
CA PHE A 201 -9.51 9.78 2.18
C PHE A 201 -8.63 9.31 1.01
N GLY A 202 -9.24 8.86 -0.08
CA GLY A 202 -8.56 8.17 -1.17
C GLY A 202 -7.83 6.93 -0.66
N ASN A 203 -6.50 6.99 -0.69
CA ASN A 203 -5.62 5.92 -0.18
C ASN A 203 -5.12 6.18 1.26
N ALA A 204 -5.40 7.35 1.82
CA ALA A 204 -5.03 7.70 3.18
C ALA A 204 -6.04 7.10 4.16
N TYR A 205 -5.64 6.06 4.87
CA TYR A 205 -6.41 5.47 5.95
C TYR A 205 -5.82 5.89 7.30
N VAL A 206 -6.66 6.50 8.14
CA VAL A 206 -6.30 7.01 9.47
C VAL A 206 -7.08 6.23 10.52
N SER A 207 -6.36 5.55 11.42
CA SER A 207 -6.94 4.85 12.57
C SER A 207 -6.55 5.55 13.87
N LEU A 208 -7.52 6.26 14.45
CA LEU A 208 -7.37 6.93 15.73
C LEU A 208 -7.56 5.98 16.90
N GLN A 209 -8.13 4.79 16.65
CA GLN A 209 -8.49 3.82 17.68
C GLN A 209 -9.35 4.49 18.77
N ARG A 210 -8.80 4.67 19.98
CA ARG A 210 -9.43 5.41 21.10
C ARG A 210 -8.62 6.63 21.53
N ARG A 211 -7.63 7.05 20.75
CA ARG A 211 -6.73 8.14 21.10
C ARG A 211 -7.42 9.49 20.91
N PRO A 212 -7.27 10.43 21.87
CA PRO A 212 -7.72 11.80 21.68
C PRO A 212 -6.75 12.54 20.76
N VAL A 213 -7.27 13.20 19.72
CA VAL A 213 -6.45 13.99 18.78
C VAL A 213 -6.92 15.42 18.80
N ALA A 214 -6.04 16.37 19.15
CA ALA A 214 -6.38 17.78 19.11
C ALA A 214 -6.46 18.27 17.66
N LEU A 215 -7.53 19.00 17.36
CA LEU A 215 -7.85 19.53 16.04
C LEU A 215 -8.10 21.03 16.13
N HIS A 216 -7.48 21.79 15.22
CA HIS A 216 -7.74 23.20 15.06
C HIS A 216 -7.77 23.55 13.57
N ILE A 217 -8.89 24.13 13.12
CA ILE A 217 -9.10 24.55 11.73
C ILE A 217 -9.63 25.98 11.74
N GLU A 218 -8.90 26.87 11.08
CA GLU A 218 -9.40 28.19 10.70
C GLU A 218 -9.68 28.16 9.20
N ALA A 219 -10.90 28.51 8.79
CA ALA A 219 -11.31 28.54 7.39
C ALA A 219 -11.99 29.87 7.06
N THR A 220 -11.74 30.40 5.87
CA THR A 220 -12.42 31.59 5.34
C THR A 220 -12.83 31.41 3.91
N GLN A 221 -13.96 31.98 3.52
CA GLN A 221 -14.48 31.91 2.15
C GLN A 221 -15.08 33.25 1.73
N GLN A 222 -15.00 33.55 0.44
CA GLN A 222 -15.70 34.67 -0.19
C GLN A 222 -16.57 34.14 -1.32
N ALA A 223 -17.68 34.83 -1.62
CA ALA A 223 -18.59 34.41 -2.67
C ALA A 223 -17.88 34.25 -4.03
N GLY A 224 -17.99 33.06 -4.62
CA GLY A 224 -17.34 32.72 -5.90
C GLY A 224 -15.89 32.25 -5.79
N GLU A 225 -15.29 32.32 -4.61
CA GLU A 225 -13.98 31.75 -4.31
C GLU A 225 -14.12 30.41 -3.56
N GLY A 226 -13.06 29.60 -3.60
CA GLY A 226 -12.97 28.40 -2.78
C GLY A 226 -12.53 28.72 -1.34
N TRP A 227 -12.48 27.68 -0.50
CA TRP A 227 -12.10 27.83 0.90
C TRP A 227 -10.60 28.06 1.06
N ARG A 228 -10.23 29.02 1.90
CA ARG A 228 -8.84 29.18 2.39
C ARG A 228 -8.78 28.73 3.83
N LEU A 229 -7.88 27.81 4.13
CA LEU A 229 -7.63 27.27 5.45
C LEU A 229 -6.23 27.74 5.88
N PRO A 230 -6.08 28.99 6.35
CA PRO A 230 -4.77 29.55 6.71
C PRO A 230 -4.10 28.81 7.88
N ARG A 231 -4.88 28.06 8.67
CA ARG A 231 -4.36 27.30 9.80
C ARG A 231 -5.08 25.97 9.92
N LEU A 232 -4.27 24.91 9.84
CA LEU A 232 -4.61 23.53 10.14
C LEU A 232 -3.65 23.06 11.21
N SER A 233 -4.16 22.51 12.30
CA SER A 233 -3.34 21.87 13.33
C SER A 233 -3.96 20.54 13.74
N TRP A 234 -3.12 19.52 13.78
CA TRP A 234 -3.45 18.18 14.19
C TRP A 234 -2.40 17.69 15.17
N ARG A 235 -2.83 17.18 16.33
CA ARG A 235 -1.95 16.71 17.40
C ARG A 235 -2.45 15.37 17.94
N ASP A 236 -1.76 14.30 17.53
CA ASP A 236 -1.88 12.97 18.11
C ASP A 236 -0.62 12.75 18.97
N ASP A 237 -0.77 12.92 20.28
CA ASP A 237 0.35 13.03 21.22
C ASP A 237 1.28 11.81 21.14
N GLY A 238 2.57 12.08 20.96
CA GLY A 238 3.61 11.06 20.81
C GLY A 238 3.67 10.40 19.42
N ILE A 239 2.73 10.68 18.53
CA ILE A 239 2.64 10.00 17.22
C ILE A 239 2.83 10.99 16.06
N LEU A 240 1.98 12.01 15.96
CA LEU A 240 1.97 12.93 14.83
C LEU A 240 1.56 14.35 15.27
N ALA A 241 2.43 15.32 14.96
CA ALA A 241 2.11 16.73 14.99
C ALA A 241 2.14 17.27 13.56
N LEU A 242 1.02 17.79 13.07
CA LEU A 242 0.90 18.43 11.76
C LEU A 242 0.44 19.88 11.93
N ASP A 243 1.14 20.80 11.26
CA ASP A 243 0.72 22.19 11.10
C ASP A 243 0.78 22.58 9.63
N GLY A 244 -0.15 23.41 9.19
CA GLY A 244 -0.12 23.85 7.81
C GLY A 244 -1.26 24.76 7.41
N SER A 245 -1.38 24.91 6.10
CA SER A 245 -2.45 25.63 5.44
C SER A 245 -2.87 24.91 4.17
N ALA A 246 -4.13 25.11 3.78
CA ALA A 246 -4.64 24.63 2.51
C ALA A 246 -5.49 25.71 1.83
N ALA A 247 -5.61 25.62 0.51
CA ALA A 247 -6.63 26.31 -0.25
C ALA A 247 -7.36 25.31 -1.12
N LEU A 248 -8.68 25.43 -1.17
CA LEU A 248 -9.55 24.65 -2.03
C LEU A 248 -10.07 25.53 -3.16
N THR A 249 -10.36 24.93 -4.30
CA THR A 249 -11.08 25.55 -5.40
C THR A 249 -12.59 25.65 -5.08
N PRO A 250 -13.39 26.42 -5.86
CA PRO A 250 -14.84 26.54 -5.62
C PRO A 250 -15.60 25.20 -5.68
N ASP A 251 -15.08 24.22 -6.41
CA ASP A 251 -15.57 22.84 -6.53
C ASP A 251 -14.98 21.89 -5.47
N ALA A 252 -14.33 22.44 -4.43
CA ALA A 252 -13.69 21.72 -3.34
C ALA A 252 -12.49 20.84 -3.72
N GLY A 253 -11.94 21.01 -4.93
CA GLY A 253 -10.64 20.46 -5.30
C GLY A 253 -9.50 21.12 -4.54
N LEU A 254 -8.35 20.45 -4.45
CA LEU A 254 -7.16 21.03 -3.83
C LEU A 254 -6.55 22.09 -4.75
N ALA A 255 -6.32 23.30 -4.25
CA ALA A 255 -5.63 24.36 -4.97
C ALA A 255 -4.19 24.51 -4.47
N GLU A 256 -4.00 24.56 -3.15
CA GLU A 256 -2.69 24.67 -2.51
C GLU A 256 -2.67 23.85 -1.22
N LEU A 257 -1.52 23.27 -0.90
CA LEU A 257 -1.27 22.58 0.36
C LEU A 257 0.15 22.90 0.84
N ASP A 258 0.30 23.37 2.07
CA ASP A 258 1.59 23.51 2.76
C ASP A 258 1.47 22.84 4.12
N LEU A 259 2.22 21.76 4.34
CA LEU A 259 2.18 20.97 5.57
C LEU A 259 3.59 20.80 6.15
N ASN A 260 3.66 20.88 7.48
CA ASN A 260 4.80 20.49 8.29
C ASN A 260 4.33 19.38 9.24
N LEU A 261 4.84 18.17 9.03
CA LEU A 261 4.53 16.98 9.81
C LEU A 261 5.75 16.59 10.63
N ARG A 262 5.55 16.18 11.88
CA ARG A 262 6.60 15.69 12.77
C ARG A 262 6.10 14.48 13.53
N SER A 263 6.95 13.46 13.60
CA SER A 263 6.73 12.26 14.39
C SER A 263 8.02 11.94 15.15
N ALA A 264 7.91 11.79 16.46
CA ALA A 264 9.04 11.40 17.30
C ALA A 264 9.21 9.86 17.36
N ASP A 265 8.19 9.12 16.93
CA ASP A 265 8.19 7.66 16.88
C ASP A 265 7.39 7.18 15.66
N LEU A 266 8.10 6.62 14.69
CA LEU A 266 7.52 6.11 13.45
C LEU A 266 6.70 4.83 13.62
N ALA A 267 6.89 4.09 14.72
CA ALA A 267 6.15 2.84 14.96
C ALA A 267 4.64 3.07 15.07
N PRO A 268 4.13 3.92 15.98
CA PRO A 268 2.69 4.21 16.04
C PRO A 268 2.20 5.06 14.85
N LEU A 269 3.09 5.82 14.19
CA LEU A 269 2.75 6.56 12.98
C LEU A 269 2.37 5.60 11.84
N ARG A 270 3.11 4.50 11.70
CA ARG A 270 2.85 3.45 10.71
C ARG A 270 1.41 2.92 10.84
N ASP A 271 1.03 2.54 12.05
CA ASP A 271 -0.28 1.95 12.34
C ASP A 271 -1.41 2.97 12.14
N GLY A 272 -1.21 4.18 12.66
CA GLY A 272 -2.23 5.21 12.70
C GLY A 272 -2.47 5.93 11.38
N TYR A 273 -1.45 6.07 10.52
CA TYR A 273 -1.50 7.02 9.40
C TYR A 273 -0.93 6.50 8.07
N LEU A 274 -0.06 5.47 8.07
CA LEU A 274 0.62 5.02 6.84
C LEU A 274 0.10 3.68 6.32
N SER A 275 -0.70 2.95 7.09
CA SER A 275 -1.15 1.60 6.77
C SER A 275 -1.89 1.49 5.42
N GLY A 276 -2.68 2.50 5.04
CA GLY A 276 -3.35 2.56 3.73
C GLY A 276 -2.35 2.58 2.56
N PHE A 277 -1.39 3.49 2.59
CA PHE A 277 -0.34 3.61 1.56
C PHE A 277 0.60 2.41 1.54
N LEU A 278 1.04 1.95 2.72
CA LEU A 278 1.93 0.80 2.85
C LEU A 278 1.25 -0.49 2.39
N GLY A 279 -0.06 -0.64 2.62
CA GLY A 279 -0.84 -1.76 2.11
C GLY A 279 -0.81 -1.84 0.58
N LEU A 280 -1.05 -0.72 -0.09
CA LEU A 280 -1.02 -0.63 -1.56
C LEU A 280 0.37 -0.91 -2.15
N ALA A 281 1.42 -0.52 -1.44
CA ALA A 281 2.81 -0.78 -1.85
C ALA A 281 3.29 -2.22 -1.56
N GLY A 282 2.45 -3.11 -1.03
CA GLY A 282 2.87 -4.45 -0.61
C GLY A 282 3.76 -4.46 0.64
N LEU A 283 3.76 -3.36 1.40
CA LEU A 283 4.54 -3.11 2.62
C LEU A 283 3.65 -3.11 3.86
N ALA A 284 2.52 -3.83 3.81
CA ALA A 284 1.55 -3.91 4.91
C ALA A 284 2.14 -4.43 6.23
N LYS A 285 3.31 -5.08 6.23
CA LYS A 285 3.98 -5.56 7.45
C LYS A 285 5.31 -4.85 7.70
N LEU A 286 5.50 -3.65 7.14
CA LEU A 286 6.68 -2.84 7.38
C LEU A 286 6.67 -2.33 8.82
N GLU A 287 7.74 -2.64 9.54
CA GLU A 287 8.04 -2.11 10.86
C GLU A 287 8.92 -0.87 10.69
N LEU A 288 8.55 0.22 11.37
CA LEU A 288 9.25 1.49 11.34
C LEU A 288 9.61 1.92 12.76
N THR A 289 10.80 2.47 12.96
CA THR A 289 11.20 3.10 14.23
C THR A 289 11.98 4.38 13.99
N GLY A 290 12.26 5.14 15.05
CA GLY A 290 12.99 6.42 15.01
C GLY A 290 12.04 7.59 14.78
N ALA A 291 12.58 8.73 14.34
CA ALA A 291 11.80 9.96 14.17
C ALA A 291 11.88 10.50 12.74
N ALA A 292 10.85 11.24 12.33
CA ALA A 292 10.84 11.94 11.06
C ALA A 292 10.19 13.32 11.13
N GLN A 293 10.66 14.22 10.26
CA GLN A 293 10.03 15.50 9.98
C GLN A 293 9.83 15.62 8.49
N VAL A 294 8.62 15.99 8.06
CA VAL A 294 8.26 16.11 6.65
C VAL A 294 7.72 17.51 6.40
N ARG A 295 8.22 18.18 5.36
CA ARG A 295 7.61 19.38 4.79
C ARG A 295 7.10 19.04 3.41
N LEU A 296 5.89 19.47 3.09
CA LEU A 296 5.23 19.19 1.82
C LEU A 296 4.61 20.47 1.29
N ARG A 297 4.82 20.76 0.01
CA ARG A 297 4.06 21.78 -0.72
C ARG A 297 3.49 21.21 -2.01
N MET A 298 2.19 21.38 -2.21
CA MET A 298 1.49 21.01 -3.43
C MET A 298 0.76 22.21 -4.02
N SER A 299 0.66 22.23 -5.35
CA SER A 299 -0.16 23.16 -6.12
C SER A 299 -1.06 22.32 -7.02
N GLY A 300 -2.37 22.30 -6.74
CA GLY A 300 -3.25 21.27 -7.27
C GLY A 300 -2.78 19.87 -6.86
N ASP A 301 -2.75 18.96 -7.83
CA ASP A 301 -2.23 17.60 -7.66
C ASP A 301 -0.70 17.51 -7.87
N GLU A 302 -0.03 18.63 -8.16
CA GLU A 302 1.42 18.64 -8.41
C GLU A 302 2.22 18.87 -7.14
N LEU A 303 3.15 17.95 -6.88
CA LEU A 303 4.15 18.12 -5.83
C LEU A 303 5.15 19.21 -6.23
N ARG A 304 5.23 20.30 -5.45
CA ARG A 304 6.17 21.41 -5.69
C ARG A 304 7.45 21.25 -4.89
N MET A 305 7.32 20.82 -3.63
CA MET A 305 8.44 20.56 -2.74
C MET A 305 8.09 19.46 -1.75
N ALA A 306 9.06 18.59 -1.47
CA ALA A 306 8.99 17.68 -0.34
C ALA A 306 10.36 17.63 0.33
N GLU A 307 10.40 17.70 1.66
CA GLU A 307 11.62 17.53 2.44
C GLU A 307 11.32 16.54 3.54
N ALA A 308 12.03 15.42 3.58
CA ALA A 308 11.92 14.42 4.62
C ALA A 308 13.25 14.31 5.37
N THR A 309 13.24 14.63 6.66
CA THR A 309 14.37 14.44 7.57
C THR A 309 14.10 13.23 8.44
N LEU A 310 15.02 12.26 8.42
CA LEU A 310 14.99 11.05 9.23
C LEU A 310 16.06 11.14 10.32
N ILE A 311 15.72 10.67 11.52
CA ILE A 311 16.60 10.70 12.69
C ILE A 311 16.61 9.31 13.30
N ASP A 312 17.74 8.62 13.18
CA ASP A 312 17.94 7.23 13.62
C ASP A 312 16.77 6.30 13.24
N ALA A 313 16.24 6.47 12.03
CA ALA A 313 15.10 5.70 11.58
C ALA A 313 15.52 4.27 11.19
N SER A 314 14.62 3.32 11.37
CA SER A 314 14.80 1.96 10.87
C SER A 314 13.57 1.51 10.08
N MET A 315 13.82 0.64 9.11
CA MET A 315 12.78 0.03 8.29
C MET A 315 13.07 -1.47 8.23
N ASN A 316 12.12 -2.28 8.67
CA ASN A 316 12.24 -3.73 8.64
C ASN A 316 10.99 -4.34 8.00
N ASP A 317 11.17 -5.01 6.87
CA ASP A 317 10.08 -5.76 6.27
C ASP A 317 9.97 -7.12 6.95
N ALA A 318 8.86 -7.39 7.65
CA ALA A 318 8.67 -8.61 8.42
C ALA A 318 8.68 -9.92 7.58
N GLN A 319 8.71 -9.81 6.24
CA GLN A 319 8.87 -10.96 5.34
C GLN A 319 10.35 -11.24 5.01
N GLY A 320 11.30 -10.50 5.60
CA GLY A 320 12.74 -10.70 5.41
C GLY A 320 13.27 -10.18 4.07
N ARG A 321 12.48 -9.36 3.34
CA ARG A 321 12.92 -8.84 2.04
C ARG A 321 14.03 -7.82 2.19
N PHE A 322 13.90 -6.89 3.15
CA PHE A 322 14.92 -5.90 3.43
C PHE A 322 14.86 -5.38 4.86
N ARG A 323 16.00 -4.91 5.35
CA ARG A 323 16.16 -4.16 6.60
C ARG A 323 17.12 -3.00 6.38
N PHE A 324 16.79 -1.82 6.91
CA PHE A 324 17.67 -0.65 6.96
C PHE A 324 17.71 -0.12 8.38
N GLU A 325 18.91 0.17 8.87
CA GLU A 325 19.14 0.62 10.25
C GLU A 325 19.92 1.92 10.29
N GLY A 326 19.50 2.82 11.20
CA GLY A 326 20.17 4.09 11.43
C GLY A 326 20.12 5.02 10.22
N LEU A 327 18.95 5.08 9.57
CA LEU A 327 18.65 6.06 8.53
C LEU A 327 18.68 7.45 9.14
N ASP A 328 19.59 8.29 8.65
CA ASP A 328 19.83 9.62 9.21
C ASP A 328 20.16 10.61 8.09
N GLY A 329 19.55 11.78 8.15
CA GLY A 329 19.75 12.86 7.18
C GLY A 329 18.45 13.32 6.53
N THR A 330 18.58 14.01 5.41
CA THR A 330 17.47 14.69 4.73
C THR A 330 17.44 14.28 3.27
N VAL A 331 16.23 14.08 2.74
CA VAL A 331 15.95 13.97 1.31
C VAL A 331 15.05 15.13 0.92
N SER A 332 15.52 15.97 0.00
CA SER A 332 14.79 17.15 -0.47
C SER A 332 14.50 17.04 -1.96
N TYR A 333 13.22 17.19 -2.32
CA TYR A 333 12.69 17.26 -3.67
C TYR A 333 12.22 18.68 -3.98
N SER A 334 12.51 19.16 -5.18
CA SER A 334 12.07 20.46 -5.69
C SER A 334 11.64 20.34 -7.16
N ALA A 335 10.44 20.86 -7.47
CA ALA A 335 9.95 20.98 -8.83
C ALA A 335 10.68 22.07 -9.63
N ASP A 336 11.31 23.03 -8.94
CA ASP A 336 11.90 24.22 -9.55
C ASP A 336 13.39 24.32 -9.20
N ALA A 337 13.72 25.03 -8.12
CA ALA A 337 15.08 25.40 -7.75
C ALA A 337 15.91 24.18 -7.32
N ALA A 338 17.20 24.22 -7.65
CA ALA A 338 18.15 23.22 -7.20
C ALA A 338 18.28 23.20 -5.67
N VAL A 339 18.20 22.03 -5.06
CA VAL A 339 18.40 21.78 -3.63
C VAL A 339 19.25 20.53 -3.43
N ASP A 340 20.27 20.64 -2.60
CA ASP A 340 21.10 19.50 -2.21
C ASP A 340 20.64 18.92 -0.88
N SER A 341 20.76 17.60 -0.74
CA SER A 341 20.42 16.88 0.48
C SER A 341 21.28 15.61 0.62
N GLU A 342 21.32 14.99 1.79
CA GLU A 342 22.11 13.78 2.03
C GLU A 342 21.34 12.85 2.98
N LEU A 343 21.21 11.58 2.60
CA LEU A 343 20.70 10.52 3.46
C LEU A 343 21.76 9.45 3.65
N GLY A 344 21.96 8.97 4.86
CA GLY A 344 22.80 7.81 5.13
C GLY A 344 22.06 6.72 5.89
N TRP A 345 22.63 5.52 5.90
CA TRP A 345 22.28 4.43 6.82
C TRP A 345 23.55 3.83 7.41
N ARG A 346 23.43 3.15 8.56
CA ARG A 346 24.57 2.48 9.23
C ARG A 346 24.77 1.05 8.74
N SER A 347 23.67 0.36 8.50
CA SER A 347 23.65 -1.05 8.11
C SER A 347 22.32 -1.38 7.45
N GLY A 348 22.30 -2.50 6.76
CA GLY A 348 21.06 -3.10 6.31
C GLY A 348 21.27 -4.51 5.80
N GLU A 349 20.18 -5.12 5.38
CA GLU A 349 20.10 -6.48 4.88
C GLU A 349 19.12 -6.51 3.70
N LEU A 350 19.42 -7.29 2.67
CA LEU A 350 18.54 -7.50 1.52
C LEU A 350 18.43 -9.01 1.26
N TYR A 351 17.25 -9.61 1.49
CA TYR A 351 17.03 -11.06 1.40
C TYR A 351 18.11 -11.89 2.14
N GLY A 352 18.42 -11.53 3.40
CA GLY A 352 19.47 -12.20 4.19
C GLY A 352 20.90 -11.73 3.89
N LEU A 353 21.10 -10.83 2.93
CA LEU A 353 22.42 -10.34 2.52
C LEU A 353 22.76 -9.01 3.21
N ASP A 354 23.66 -9.07 4.17
CA ASP A 354 24.13 -7.89 4.90
C ASP A 354 24.92 -6.92 4.00
N PHE A 355 24.68 -5.63 4.21
CA PHE A 355 25.41 -4.56 3.57
C PHE A 355 25.72 -3.42 4.54
N GLY A 356 26.87 -2.77 4.32
CA GLY A 356 27.39 -1.77 5.25
C GLY A 356 26.83 -0.37 5.05
N ALA A 357 27.37 0.55 5.86
CA ALA A 357 27.01 1.96 5.84
C ALA A 357 27.29 2.64 4.48
N VAL A 358 26.42 3.58 4.12
CA VAL A 358 26.64 4.48 2.99
C VAL A 358 26.04 5.86 3.27
N ARG A 359 26.52 6.87 2.55
CA ARG A 359 25.89 8.19 2.44
C ARG A 359 25.57 8.48 0.99
N LEU A 360 24.34 8.91 0.75
CA LEU A 360 23.77 9.22 -0.55
C LEU A 360 23.60 10.73 -0.68
N PRO A 361 24.53 11.43 -1.35
CA PRO A 361 24.35 12.84 -1.65
C PRO A 361 23.38 13.00 -2.82
N PHE A 362 22.26 13.66 -2.59
CA PHE A 362 21.26 13.97 -3.59
C PHE A 362 21.31 15.43 -4.00
N SER A 363 20.88 15.70 -5.24
CA SER A 363 20.45 17.02 -5.69
C SER A 363 19.10 16.88 -6.38
N SER A 364 18.21 17.82 -6.16
CA SER A 364 16.91 17.88 -6.81
C SER A 364 16.69 19.23 -7.45
N GLY A 365 16.07 19.25 -8.62
CA GLY A 365 15.68 20.44 -9.38
C GLY A 365 14.97 20.02 -10.65
N ASP A 366 14.23 20.94 -11.28
CA ASP A 366 13.46 20.67 -12.51
C ASP A 366 12.54 19.43 -12.41
N GLY A 367 12.00 19.16 -11.21
CA GLY A 367 11.08 18.03 -10.98
C GLY A 367 11.73 16.66 -10.89
N GLU A 368 13.06 16.59 -10.73
CA GLU A 368 13.81 15.34 -10.62
C GLU A 368 14.67 15.32 -9.34
N LEU A 369 14.77 14.17 -8.68
CA LEU A 369 15.73 13.90 -7.60
C LEU A 369 16.85 13.01 -8.16
N ARG A 370 18.11 13.39 -7.96
CA ARG A 370 19.28 12.72 -8.56
C ARG A 370 20.32 12.42 -7.50
N LEU A 371 21.05 11.32 -7.66
CA LEU A 371 22.26 11.07 -6.88
C LEU A 371 23.44 11.82 -7.51
N ASN A 372 24.12 12.65 -6.72
CA ASN A 372 25.15 13.58 -7.20
C ASN A 372 26.43 12.90 -7.68
N ARG A 373 26.75 11.74 -7.11
CA ARG A 373 27.95 10.97 -7.45
C ARG A 373 27.73 9.50 -7.17
N ALA A 374 28.45 8.65 -7.88
CA ALA A 374 28.50 7.23 -7.58
C ALA A 374 28.95 7.00 -6.14
N VAL A 375 28.27 6.07 -5.46
CA VAL A 375 28.61 5.64 -4.10
C VAL A 375 28.95 4.16 -4.11
N SER A 376 29.71 3.70 -3.12
CA SER A 376 29.97 2.28 -2.93
C SER A 376 30.01 1.92 -1.46
N LEU A 377 29.57 0.70 -1.17
CA LEU A 377 29.40 0.16 0.17
C LEU A 377 29.90 -1.28 0.23
N PRO A 378 30.41 -1.73 1.39
CA PRO A 378 30.88 -3.10 1.55
C PRO A 378 29.69 -4.06 1.59
N MET A 379 29.79 -5.17 0.88
CA MET A 379 28.77 -6.23 0.80
C MET A 379 29.45 -7.56 0.51
N LEU A 380 29.10 -8.63 1.22
CA LEU A 380 29.57 -10.01 0.98
C LEU A 380 31.09 -10.12 0.70
N GLY A 381 31.94 -9.51 1.53
CA GLY A 381 33.41 -9.51 1.34
C GLY A 381 33.97 -8.65 0.19
N GLY A 382 33.11 -8.15 -0.70
CA GLY A 382 33.44 -7.26 -1.82
C GLY A 382 32.82 -5.87 -1.66
N ARG A 383 32.41 -5.27 -2.79
CA ARG A 383 31.76 -3.95 -2.82
C ARG A 383 30.55 -3.95 -3.76
N ALA A 384 29.47 -3.30 -3.32
CA ALA A 384 28.36 -2.90 -4.17
C ALA A 384 28.42 -1.38 -4.42
N GLY A 385 28.08 -0.94 -5.62
CA GLY A 385 28.10 0.44 -6.05
C GLY A 385 26.76 0.85 -6.65
N PHE A 386 26.36 2.09 -6.39
CA PHE A 386 25.13 2.70 -6.88
C PHE A 386 25.50 4.01 -7.57
N ASP A 387 25.03 4.19 -8.81
CA ASP A 387 25.29 5.41 -9.57
C ASP A 387 24.07 5.82 -10.39
N GLY A 388 24.08 7.03 -10.96
CA GLY A 388 23.08 7.44 -11.93
C GLY A 388 21.62 7.46 -11.45
N LEU A 389 21.34 7.41 -10.13
CA LEU A 389 19.98 7.45 -9.61
C LEU A 389 19.28 8.73 -10.09
N ARG A 390 18.10 8.57 -10.68
CA ARG A 390 17.16 9.61 -11.07
C ARG A 390 15.76 9.14 -10.67
N LEU A 391 15.04 9.95 -9.93
CA LEU A 391 13.67 9.70 -9.50
C LEU A 391 12.80 10.86 -9.93
N ARG A 392 11.72 10.57 -10.65
CA ARG A 392 10.66 11.53 -10.98
C ARG A 392 9.37 11.08 -10.30
N PRO A 393 8.83 11.87 -9.35
CA PRO A 393 7.56 11.57 -8.72
C PRO A 393 6.41 11.54 -9.74
N PRO A 394 5.30 10.87 -9.40
CA PRO A 394 4.09 10.90 -10.22
C PRO A 394 3.64 12.33 -10.51
N SER A 395 3.38 12.66 -11.77
CA SER A 395 2.94 13.99 -12.21
C SER A 395 2.23 13.93 -13.56
N GLY A 396 1.18 14.73 -13.76
CA GLY A 396 0.48 14.85 -15.05
C GLY A 396 -0.04 13.52 -15.60
N GLY A 397 -0.49 12.61 -14.75
CA GLY A 397 -0.97 11.27 -15.13
C GLY A 397 0.12 10.23 -15.41
N LYS A 398 1.41 10.59 -15.26
CA LYS A 398 2.53 9.64 -15.32
C LYS A 398 2.79 9.06 -13.93
N GLY A 399 3.10 7.76 -13.89
CA GLY A 399 3.52 7.07 -12.67
C GLY A 399 4.93 7.46 -12.21
N LEU A 400 5.38 6.82 -11.13
CA LEU A 400 6.74 6.94 -10.63
C LEU A 400 7.74 6.39 -11.66
N ASP A 401 8.76 7.17 -12.00
CA ASP A 401 9.88 6.76 -12.88
C ASP A 401 11.18 6.80 -12.09
N VAL A 402 11.85 5.66 -11.96
CA VAL A 402 13.15 5.56 -11.27
C VAL A 402 14.17 4.90 -12.18
N ARG A 403 15.35 5.51 -12.29
CA ARG A 403 16.49 4.95 -13.03
C ARG A 403 17.72 4.93 -12.17
N PHE A 404 18.54 3.88 -12.22
CA PHE A 404 19.79 3.80 -11.46
C PHE A 404 20.76 2.79 -12.07
N GLY A 405 22.06 2.98 -11.85
CA GLY A 405 23.11 2.01 -12.18
C GLY A 405 23.53 1.22 -10.95
N LEU A 406 23.90 -0.05 -11.15
CA LEU A 406 24.49 -0.91 -10.11
C LEU A 406 25.83 -1.46 -10.57
N THR A 407 26.78 -1.59 -9.65
CA THR A 407 28.04 -2.29 -9.89
C THR A 407 28.33 -3.22 -8.72
N LEU A 408 28.68 -4.47 -9.01
CA LEU A 408 29.12 -5.45 -8.04
C LEU A 408 30.59 -5.77 -8.33
N ASP A 409 31.43 -5.69 -7.32
CA ASP A 409 32.88 -5.93 -7.43
C ASP A 409 33.31 -6.99 -6.43
N ARG A 410 33.65 -8.18 -6.96
CA ARG A 410 34.19 -9.34 -6.25
C ARG A 410 33.43 -9.70 -4.98
N LEU A 411 32.11 -9.86 -5.10
CA LEU A 411 31.29 -10.41 -4.01
C LEU A 411 31.61 -11.90 -3.83
N ASP A 412 31.76 -12.32 -2.58
CA ASP A 412 32.06 -13.69 -2.20
C ASP A 412 30.80 -14.57 -2.31
N VAL A 413 30.81 -15.50 -3.26
CA VAL A 413 29.70 -16.41 -3.50
C VAL A 413 29.51 -17.39 -2.35
N ALA A 414 30.56 -17.73 -1.59
CA ALA A 414 30.42 -18.62 -0.44
C ALA A 414 29.57 -17.97 0.68
N GLN A 415 29.68 -16.65 0.85
CA GLN A 415 28.83 -15.90 1.78
C GLN A 415 27.39 -15.81 1.27
N LEU A 416 27.20 -15.59 -0.04
CA LEU A 416 25.89 -15.62 -0.69
C LEU A 416 25.21 -16.99 -0.50
N SER A 417 25.94 -18.08 -0.76
CA SER A 417 25.41 -19.43 -0.61
C SER A 417 24.98 -19.72 0.82
N LYS A 418 25.80 -19.33 1.80
CA LYS A 418 25.47 -19.50 3.21
C LYS A 418 24.23 -18.69 3.63
N ALA A 419 24.09 -17.46 3.13
CA ALA A 419 22.96 -16.59 3.48
C ALA A 419 21.63 -17.07 2.88
N LEU A 420 21.67 -17.65 1.68
CA LEU A 420 20.48 -18.12 0.95
C LEU A 420 20.19 -19.62 1.13
N ASP A 421 20.90 -20.30 2.04
CA ASP A 421 20.83 -21.76 2.25
C ASP A 421 21.02 -22.56 0.94
N TRP A 422 21.86 -22.03 0.05
CA TRP A 422 22.24 -22.69 -1.19
C TRP A 422 23.36 -23.70 -0.93
N PRO A 423 23.55 -24.67 -1.85
CA PRO A 423 24.73 -25.51 -1.83
C PRO A 423 26.01 -24.66 -1.76
N ALA A 424 27.07 -25.23 -1.19
CA ALA A 424 28.32 -24.54 -0.86
C ALA A 424 29.13 -24.14 -2.10
N PHE A 425 28.56 -23.27 -2.92
CA PHE A 425 29.18 -22.69 -4.09
C PHE A 425 30.29 -21.74 -3.68
N THR A 426 31.35 -21.72 -4.47
CA THR A 426 32.52 -20.87 -4.27
C THR A 426 32.83 -20.13 -5.56
N GLY A 427 33.31 -18.90 -5.44
CA GLY A 427 33.64 -18.06 -6.59
C GLY A 427 33.51 -16.58 -6.25
N GLU A 428 33.57 -15.76 -7.28
CA GLU A 428 33.41 -14.31 -7.18
C GLU A 428 32.30 -13.86 -8.13
N LEU A 429 31.44 -12.95 -7.65
CA LEU A 429 30.40 -12.31 -8.43
C LEU A 429 30.81 -10.87 -8.72
N SER A 430 30.94 -10.53 -10.01
CA SER A 430 31.29 -9.17 -10.46
C SER A 430 30.51 -8.78 -11.70
N GLY A 431 29.86 -7.63 -11.70
CA GLY A 431 29.14 -7.19 -12.88
C GLY A 431 28.71 -5.73 -12.80
N ARG A 432 28.29 -5.20 -13.95
CA ARG A 432 27.81 -3.82 -14.04
C ARG A 432 26.49 -3.78 -14.77
N LEU A 433 25.50 -3.21 -14.10
CA LEU A 433 24.20 -2.89 -14.65
C LEU A 433 24.21 -1.37 -14.94
N PRO A 434 24.44 -0.96 -16.20
CA PRO A 434 24.55 0.44 -16.56
C PRO A 434 23.28 1.25 -16.27
N GLU A 435 22.10 0.65 -16.45
CA GLU A 435 20.82 1.27 -16.12
C GLU A 435 19.81 0.19 -15.74
N ALA A 436 19.12 0.40 -14.63
CA ALA A 436 17.88 -0.27 -14.26
C ALA A 436 16.78 0.79 -14.28
N HIS A 437 15.64 0.49 -14.90
CA HIS A 437 14.51 1.40 -15.07
C HIS A 437 13.27 0.78 -14.45
N TYR A 438 12.73 1.44 -13.43
CA TYR A 438 11.46 1.11 -12.80
C TYR A 438 10.39 2.08 -13.27
N ALA A 439 9.35 1.56 -13.91
CA ALA A 439 8.12 2.28 -14.26
C ALA A 439 6.97 1.27 -14.38
N ASP A 440 5.75 1.69 -14.05
CA ASP A 440 4.52 0.90 -14.24
C ASP A 440 4.61 -0.53 -13.65
N ASP A 441 5.11 -0.63 -12.41
CA ASP A 441 5.35 -1.89 -11.66
C ASP A 441 6.30 -2.88 -12.35
N ARG A 442 7.13 -2.41 -13.28
CA ARG A 442 8.13 -3.21 -13.99
C ARG A 442 9.52 -2.62 -13.80
N LEU A 443 10.47 -3.48 -13.39
CA LEU A 443 11.89 -3.17 -13.28
C LEU A 443 12.63 -3.84 -14.44
N GLU A 444 13.15 -3.06 -15.37
CA GLU A 444 13.97 -3.55 -16.48
C GLU A 444 15.44 -3.25 -16.22
N LEU A 445 16.31 -4.24 -16.37
CA LEU A 445 17.74 -4.09 -16.19
C LEU A 445 18.42 -4.11 -17.57
N ALA A 446 18.91 -2.96 -18.00
CA ALA A 446 19.73 -2.85 -19.19
C ALA A 446 21.14 -3.37 -18.91
N GLY A 447 21.66 -4.17 -19.84
CA GLY A 447 22.98 -4.79 -19.74
C GLY A 447 22.91 -6.24 -19.26
N GLY A 448 24.01 -6.72 -18.68
CA GLY A 448 24.10 -8.10 -18.20
C GLY A 448 24.96 -8.21 -16.95
N LEU A 449 24.70 -9.26 -16.17
CA LEU A 449 25.48 -9.63 -15.00
C LEU A 449 26.41 -10.78 -15.39
N THR A 450 27.66 -10.74 -14.95
CA THR A 450 28.62 -11.84 -15.16
C THR A 450 29.01 -12.41 -13.81
N MET A 451 29.19 -13.73 -13.72
CA MET A 451 29.53 -14.40 -12.46
C MET A 451 30.65 -15.38 -12.73
N GLN A 452 31.72 -15.34 -11.93
CA GLN A 452 32.80 -16.32 -11.99
C GLN A 452 32.53 -17.43 -10.99
N LEU A 453 32.02 -18.55 -11.50
CA LEU A 453 31.57 -19.69 -10.71
C LEU A 453 32.27 -20.96 -11.21
N PHE A 454 32.71 -21.83 -10.30
CA PHE A 454 33.32 -23.12 -10.64
C PHE A 454 34.43 -23.04 -11.71
N GLY A 455 35.28 -22.01 -11.66
CA GLY A 455 36.38 -21.83 -12.63
C GLY A 455 35.95 -21.50 -14.07
N GLY A 456 34.69 -21.14 -14.29
CA GLY A 456 34.18 -20.60 -15.55
C GLY A 456 33.31 -19.37 -15.33
N THR A 457 32.46 -19.06 -16.31
CA THR A 457 31.67 -17.83 -16.34
C THR A 457 30.19 -18.14 -16.59
N VAL A 458 29.31 -17.48 -15.86
CA VAL A 458 27.86 -17.43 -16.14
C VAL A 458 27.50 -15.98 -16.46
N ALA A 459 26.98 -15.72 -17.65
CA ALA A 459 26.48 -14.41 -18.05
C ALA A 459 24.94 -14.43 -18.04
N VAL A 460 24.32 -13.41 -17.46
CA VAL A 460 22.87 -13.22 -17.41
C VAL A 460 22.51 -11.95 -18.16
N SER A 461 21.53 -12.01 -19.05
CA SER A 461 21.03 -10.88 -19.83
C SER A 461 19.50 -10.81 -19.80
N SER A 462 18.94 -9.75 -20.37
CA SER A 462 17.48 -9.59 -20.53
C SER A 462 16.72 -9.64 -19.19
N LEU A 463 17.35 -9.20 -18.11
CA LEU A 463 16.78 -9.20 -16.77
C LEU A 463 15.61 -8.22 -16.69
N ALA A 464 14.42 -8.73 -16.40
CA ALA A 464 13.27 -7.90 -16.08
C ALA A 464 12.45 -8.54 -14.95
N MET A 465 11.86 -7.70 -14.10
CA MET A 465 11.03 -8.11 -12.99
C MET A 465 9.69 -7.37 -13.03
N GLU A 466 8.60 -8.12 -12.87
CA GLU A 466 7.24 -7.56 -12.80
C GLU A 466 6.74 -7.68 -11.35
N ARG A 467 6.16 -6.60 -10.83
CA ARG A 467 5.62 -6.48 -9.46
C ARG A 467 6.62 -6.92 -8.38
N PRO A 468 7.82 -6.29 -8.30
CA PRO A 468 8.89 -6.68 -7.37
C PRO A 468 8.47 -6.67 -5.89
N PHE A 469 7.46 -5.88 -5.53
CA PHE A 469 6.94 -5.75 -4.16
C PHE A 469 5.56 -6.40 -3.95
N GLY A 470 5.01 -7.03 -5.00
CA GLY A 470 3.69 -7.69 -4.97
C GLY A 470 3.72 -9.12 -4.43
N VAL A 471 2.55 -9.77 -4.41
CA VAL A 471 2.38 -11.13 -3.86
C VAL A 471 2.88 -12.26 -4.75
N ALA A 472 3.17 -11.97 -6.03
CA ALA A 472 3.66 -12.95 -7.01
C ALA A 472 4.60 -12.25 -8.01
N PRO A 473 5.86 -11.99 -7.60
CA PRO A 473 6.84 -11.39 -8.48
C PRO A 473 7.17 -12.33 -9.64
N THR A 474 7.32 -11.77 -10.83
CA THR A 474 7.81 -12.51 -12.00
C THR A 474 9.21 -12.05 -12.33
N LEU A 475 10.13 -12.97 -12.57
CA LEU A 475 11.47 -12.66 -13.12
C LEU A 475 11.58 -13.26 -14.53
N SER A 476 12.17 -12.51 -15.46
CA SER A 476 12.63 -13.06 -16.74
C SER A 476 14.11 -12.79 -16.99
N SER A 477 14.81 -13.74 -17.62
CA SER A 477 16.22 -13.60 -17.99
C SER A 477 16.67 -14.63 -19.03
N ASP A 478 17.82 -14.38 -19.65
CA ASP A 478 18.58 -15.37 -20.43
C ASP A 478 19.94 -15.62 -19.75
N LEU A 479 20.42 -16.86 -19.75
CA LEU A 479 21.70 -17.26 -19.15
C LEU A 479 22.60 -17.95 -20.17
N VAL A 480 23.90 -17.65 -20.12
CA VAL A 480 24.95 -18.33 -20.91
C VAL A 480 26.03 -18.84 -19.96
N LEU A 481 26.37 -20.12 -20.07
CA LEU A 481 27.34 -20.81 -19.24
C LEU A 481 28.56 -21.16 -20.09
N GLU A 482 29.75 -20.76 -19.63
CA GLU A 482 31.00 -20.99 -20.35
C GLU A 482 32.08 -21.57 -19.45
N ASN A 483 32.64 -22.71 -19.88
CA ASN A 483 33.84 -23.31 -19.30
C ASN A 483 33.73 -23.66 -17.81
N LEU A 484 32.53 -23.93 -17.30
CA LEU A 484 32.33 -24.33 -15.91
C LEU A 484 33.00 -25.69 -15.66
N ASP A 485 33.69 -25.81 -14.54
CA ASP A 485 34.33 -27.05 -14.11
C ASP A 485 33.29 -28.03 -13.57
N LEU A 486 33.06 -29.12 -14.31
CA LEU A 486 32.05 -30.13 -13.94
C LEU A 486 32.38 -30.86 -12.64
N GLU A 487 33.65 -31.03 -12.31
CA GLU A 487 34.05 -31.74 -11.10
C GLU A 487 33.70 -30.92 -9.88
N SER A 488 33.99 -29.61 -9.94
CA SER A 488 33.60 -28.63 -8.93
C SER A 488 32.08 -28.50 -8.80
N LEU A 489 31.35 -28.50 -9.93
CA LEU A 489 29.90 -28.41 -9.92
C LEU A 489 29.25 -29.67 -9.33
N THR A 490 29.65 -30.86 -9.79
CA THR A 490 29.04 -32.14 -9.35
C THR A 490 29.39 -32.50 -7.91
N GLY A 491 30.59 -32.13 -7.45
CA GLY A 491 31.01 -32.35 -6.06
C GLY A 491 30.14 -31.63 -5.02
N VAL A 492 29.58 -30.46 -5.35
CA VAL A 492 28.75 -29.67 -4.42
C VAL A 492 27.37 -30.27 -4.23
N PHE A 493 26.82 -30.96 -5.24
CA PHE A 493 25.46 -31.51 -5.19
C PHE A 493 25.39 -32.99 -4.74
N GLY A 494 26.52 -33.58 -4.35
CA GLY A 494 26.57 -34.99 -3.90
C GLY A 494 26.34 -36.03 -5.00
N PHE A 495 26.07 -35.61 -6.24
CA PHE A 495 26.14 -36.45 -7.42
C PHE A 495 27.56 -37.00 -7.53
N GLY A 496 27.74 -38.25 -7.97
CA GLY A 496 29.08 -38.78 -8.21
C GLY A 496 29.97 -37.84 -9.06
N SER A 497 31.29 -38.04 -9.09
CA SER A 497 32.20 -37.15 -9.82
C SER A 497 32.02 -37.24 -11.34
N ILE A 498 31.95 -36.08 -12.00
CA ILE A 498 32.05 -35.92 -13.46
C ILE A 498 33.13 -34.89 -13.76
N THR A 499 34.15 -35.23 -14.52
CA THR A 499 35.23 -34.29 -14.90
C THR A 499 35.01 -33.77 -16.31
N GLY A 500 35.21 -32.48 -16.56
CA GLY A 500 35.05 -31.88 -17.89
C GLY A 500 34.74 -30.38 -17.84
N ARG A 501 34.56 -29.75 -19.01
CA ARG A 501 34.12 -28.36 -19.13
C ARG A 501 32.69 -28.29 -19.64
N LEU A 502 31.79 -27.74 -18.83
CA LEU A 502 30.38 -27.53 -19.15
C LEU A 502 30.19 -26.18 -19.83
N HIS A 503 29.37 -26.18 -20.86
CA HIS A 503 28.86 -25.01 -21.54
C HIS A 503 27.36 -25.15 -21.69
N GLY A 504 26.66 -24.04 -21.92
CA GLY A 504 25.23 -24.11 -22.19
C GLY A 504 24.56 -22.75 -22.23
N ARG A 505 23.24 -22.79 -22.38
CA ARG A 505 22.36 -21.62 -22.34
C ARG A 505 21.02 -22.00 -21.70
N ILE A 506 20.38 -21.03 -21.09
CA ILE A 506 18.99 -21.10 -20.62
C ILE A 506 18.32 -19.85 -21.15
N ASP A 507 17.52 -19.99 -22.18
CA ASP A 507 16.82 -18.88 -22.82
C ASP A 507 15.38 -18.78 -22.29
N GLN A 508 14.85 -17.56 -22.27
CA GLN A 508 13.47 -17.27 -21.88
C GLN A 508 13.10 -17.84 -20.51
N LEU A 509 14.04 -17.81 -19.56
CA LEU A 509 13.74 -18.19 -18.19
C LEU A 509 12.65 -17.28 -17.66
N ARG A 510 11.57 -17.88 -17.15
CA ARG A 510 10.50 -17.19 -16.44
C ARG A 510 10.32 -17.85 -15.09
N LEU A 511 10.52 -17.08 -14.03
CA LEU A 511 10.20 -17.47 -12.67
C LEU A 511 8.91 -16.76 -12.24
N VAL A 512 8.02 -17.47 -11.57
CA VAL A 512 6.87 -16.91 -10.85
C VAL A 512 7.03 -17.32 -9.40
N ASP A 513 7.01 -16.36 -8.49
CA ASP A 513 7.27 -16.60 -7.06
C ASP A 513 8.56 -17.41 -6.84
N TRP A 514 9.61 -17.03 -7.58
CA TRP A 514 10.93 -17.68 -7.57
C TRP A 514 10.97 -19.14 -8.06
N GLN A 515 9.86 -19.67 -8.57
CA GLN A 515 9.79 -21.00 -9.16
C GLN A 515 9.83 -20.94 -10.70
N PRO A 516 10.64 -21.76 -11.38
CA PRO A 516 10.70 -21.77 -12.84
C PRO A 516 9.43 -22.36 -13.44
N VAL A 517 8.77 -21.58 -14.30
CA VAL A 517 7.54 -21.98 -15.03
C VAL A 517 7.75 -22.11 -16.54
N ALA A 518 8.80 -21.50 -17.08
CA ALA A 518 9.20 -21.65 -18.47
C ALA A 518 10.69 -21.40 -18.67
N PHE A 519 11.30 -22.11 -19.61
CA PHE A 519 12.65 -21.86 -20.14
C PHE A 519 12.94 -22.81 -21.32
N ASP A 520 13.98 -22.51 -22.10
CA ASP A 520 14.62 -23.44 -23.05
C ASP A 520 16.11 -23.58 -22.70
N ALA A 521 16.47 -24.71 -22.08
CA ALA A 521 17.81 -24.97 -21.59
C ALA A 521 18.55 -26.02 -22.45
N GLU A 522 19.83 -25.77 -22.71
CA GLU A 522 20.76 -26.70 -23.33
C GLU A 522 22.10 -26.66 -22.58
N LEU A 523 22.56 -27.81 -22.10
CA LEU A 523 23.83 -27.95 -21.42
C LEU A 523 24.65 -29.05 -22.10
N HIS A 524 25.93 -28.82 -22.37
CA HIS A 524 26.81 -29.81 -22.98
C HIS A 524 28.28 -29.65 -22.58
N THR A 525 29.03 -30.74 -22.66
CA THR A 525 30.47 -30.71 -22.44
C THR A 525 31.23 -30.35 -23.72
N ARG A 526 32.32 -29.59 -23.60
CA ARG A 526 33.29 -29.39 -24.69
C ARG A 526 34.67 -29.92 -24.29
N LYS A 527 35.40 -30.48 -25.26
CA LYS A 527 36.79 -30.91 -25.07
C LYS A 527 37.68 -29.70 -24.80
N ALA A 528 38.41 -29.72 -23.70
CA ALA A 528 39.41 -28.71 -23.36
C ALA A 528 40.79 -29.35 -23.18
N ARG A 529 41.84 -28.66 -23.62
CA ARG A 529 43.21 -29.18 -23.52
C ARG A 529 43.61 -29.35 -22.05
N GLY A 530 44.10 -30.53 -21.70
CA GLY A 530 44.56 -30.85 -20.34
C GLY A 530 43.45 -31.26 -19.36
N VAL A 531 42.17 -31.21 -19.76
CA VAL A 531 41.04 -31.62 -18.92
C VAL A 531 40.57 -33.02 -19.34
N ARG A 532 40.54 -33.96 -18.40
CA ARG A 532 40.02 -35.31 -18.66
C ARG A 532 38.49 -35.30 -18.63
N GLN A 533 37.87 -36.17 -19.42
CA GLN A 533 36.43 -36.39 -19.44
C GLN A 533 36.09 -37.78 -18.92
N ARG A 534 35.75 -37.85 -17.63
CA ARG A 534 35.43 -39.09 -16.92
C ARG A 534 34.14 -38.92 -16.11
N ILE A 535 33.37 -39.99 -16.00
CA ILE A 535 32.12 -40.03 -15.23
C ILE A 535 32.19 -41.23 -14.28
N SER A 536 31.98 -41.00 -12.99
CA SER A 536 31.98 -42.06 -11.98
C SER A 536 30.76 -42.96 -12.11
N GLN A 537 30.87 -44.20 -11.62
CA GLN A 537 29.73 -45.12 -11.59
C GLN A 537 28.52 -44.53 -10.83
N ARG A 538 28.77 -43.89 -9.68
CA ARG A 538 27.72 -43.24 -8.89
C ARG A 538 27.00 -42.16 -9.70
N ALA A 539 27.72 -41.32 -10.43
CA ALA A 539 27.12 -40.28 -11.28
C ALA A 539 26.20 -40.88 -12.36
N VAL A 540 26.57 -42.03 -12.94
CA VAL A 540 25.70 -42.73 -13.91
C VAL A 540 24.45 -43.28 -13.25
N GLN A 541 24.57 -43.84 -12.05
CA GLN A 541 23.43 -44.35 -11.28
C GLN A 541 22.48 -43.19 -10.91
N ASP A 542 23.01 -42.09 -10.39
CA ASP A 542 22.21 -40.91 -10.02
C ASP A 542 21.50 -40.34 -11.26
N LEU A 543 22.20 -40.19 -12.39
CA LEU A 543 21.62 -39.73 -13.66
C LEU A 543 20.49 -40.65 -14.15
N SER A 544 20.63 -41.97 -13.96
CA SER A 544 19.59 -42.94 -14.33
C SER A 544 18.38 -42.92 -13.40
N SER A 545 18.55 -42.53 -12.13
CA SER A 545 17.50 -42.51 -11.09
C SER A 545 16.60 -41.27 -11.11
N VAL A 546 17.09 -40.15 -11.65
CA VAL A 546 16.32 -38.92 -11.85
C VAL A 546 15.27 -39.11 -12.95
N GLY A 547 15.58 -39.96 -13.93
CA GLY A 547 14.63 -40.49 -14.89
C GLY A 547 13.72 -41.55 -14.27
N ASP A 548 12.45 -41.62 -14.68
CA ASP A 548 11.51 -42.67 -14.26
C ASP A 548 12.13 -44.08 -14.29
N SER A 549 11.65 -45.02 -13.47
CA SER A 549 12.21 -46.39 -13.31
C SER A 549 12.29 -47.21 -14.62
N SER A 550 11.82 -46.64 -15.72
CA SER A 550 11.94 -47.07 -17.11
C SER A 550 13.28 -46.67 -17.81
N PHE A 551 14.19 -45.95 -17.16
CA PHE A 551 15.56 -45.67 -17.65
C PHE A 551 16.50 -46.90 -17.59
N VAL A 552 16.03 -48.05 -17.10
CA VAL A 552 16.80 -49.30 -17.03
C VAL A 552 16.69 -50.07 -18.34
N GLY A 553 17.39 -49.59 -19.38
CA GLY A 553 17.61 -50.31 -20.63
C GLY A 553 18.97 -51.01 -20.63
N SER A 554 19.00 -52.25 -20.12
CA SER A 554 20.14 -53.19 -20.06
C SER A 554 21.48 -52.59 -19.58
N LEU A 555 21.65 -52.52 -18.26
CA LEU A 555 22.98 -52.61 -17.67
C LEU A 555 23.65 -53.87 -18.25
N GLN A 556 24.82 -53.73 -18.88
CA GLN A 556 25.69 -54.87 -19.11
C GLN A 556 26.23 -55.29 -17.73
N ASP A 557 25.46 -56.12 -17.03
CA ASP A 557 25.66 -56.65 -15.66
C ASP A 557 26.98 -57.43 -15.44
N ARG A 558 27.97 -57.30 -16.33
CA ARG A 558 29.23 -58.06 -16.28
C ARG A 558 30.50 -57.23 -16.15
N LEU A 559 30.42 -55.90 -16.03
CA LEU A 559 31.61 -55.02 -15.93
C LEU A 559 31.63 -54.08 -14.71
N ILE A 560 30.61 -54.13 -13.87
CA ILE A 560 30.34 -53.14 -12.81
C ILE A 560 31.25 -53.31 -11.56
N GLY A 561 32.00 -54.40 -11.46
CA GLY A 561 32.92 -54.66 -10.34
C GLY A 561 34.40 -54.30 -10.58
N PHE A 562 34.78 -53.78 -11.76
CA PHE A 562 36.20 -53.64 -12.14
C PHE A 562 36.69 -52.20 -12.33
N PHE A 563 35.80 -51.20 -12.45
CA PHE A 563 36.18 -49.82 -12.76
C PHE A 563 35.31 -48.81 -12.01
N ASP A 564 35.94 -47.83 -11.36
CA ASP A 564 35.25 -46.79 -10.57
C ASP A 564 34.71 -45.63 -11.44
N ASP A 565 35.26 -45.46 -12.65
CA ASP A 565 34.90 -44.39 -13.57
C ASP A 565 35.08 -44.76 -15.07
N PHE A 566 34.32 -44.09 -15.93
CA PHE A 566 34.22 -44.35 -17.37
C PHE A 566 34.62 -43.12 -18.19
N GLY A 567 35.29 -43.32 -19.32
CA GLY A 567 35.61 -42.23 -20.25
C GLY A 567 34.41 -41.84 -21.11
N TYR A 568 34.23 -40.54 -21.37
CA TYR A 568 33.18 -40.03 -22.26
C TYR A 568 33.71 -39.02 -23.29
N ALA A 569 33.12 -39.00 -24.48
CA ALA A 569 33.40 -38.03 -25.54
C ALA A 569 32.63 -36.73 -25.33
N ARG A 570 31.32 -36.84 -25.07
CA ARG A 570 30.41 -35.72 -24.87
C ARG A 570 29.28 -36.11 -23.92
N ILE A 571 28.84 -35.15 -23.12
CA ILE A 571 27.58 -35.16 -22.37
C ILE A 571 26.75 -34.00 -22.91
N GLY A 572 25.45 -34.19 -23.08
CA GLY A 572 24.53 -33.12 -23.46
C GLY A 572 23.10 -33.42 -23.06
N ILE A 573 22.43 -32.42 -22.50
CA ILE A 573 21.03 -32.49 -22.07
C ILE A 573 20.33 -31.20 -22.44
N SER A 574 19.07 -31.30 -22.84
CA SER A 574 18.22 -30.13 -23.07
C SER A 574 16.84 -30.33 -22.47
N CYS A 575 16.21 -29.23 -22.06
CA CYS A 575 14.87 -29.19 -21.50
C CYS A 575 14.18 -27.92 -21.95
N ARG A 576 13.03 -28.06 -22.62
CA ARG A 576 12.10 -26.94 -22.83
C ARG A 576 10.91 -27.09 -21.89
N LEU A 577 10.85 -26.24 -20.87
CA LEU A 577 9.77 -26.20 -19.90
C LEU A 577 8.63 -25.33 -20.42
N ALA A 578 7.44 -25.91 -20.53
CA ALA A 578 6.18 -25.22 -20.76
C ALA A 578 5.05 -26.04 -20.14
N ASP A 579 4.07 -25.37 -19.52
CA ASP A 579 2.91 -26.01 -18.91
C ASP A 579 3.29 -27.14 -17.92
N GLU A 580 4.28 -26.89 -17.06
CA GLU A 580 4.84 -27.84 -16.07
C GLU A 580 5.45 -29.11 -16.69
N VAL A 581 5.55 -29.20 -18.02
CA VAL A 581 6.16 -30.31 -18.73
C VAL A 581 7.50 -29.88 -19.31
N CYS A 582 8.54 -30.55 -18.86
CA CYS A 582 9.87 -30.43 -19.45
C CYS A 582 9.99 -31.38 -20.64
N ASN A 583 10.14 -30.81 -21.84
CA ASN A 583 10.43 -31.57 -23.06
C ASN A 583 11.94 -31.85 -23.14
N MET A 584 12.33 -33.07 -22.80
CA MET A 584 13.72 -33.51 -22.68
C MET A 584 14.36 -33.87 -24.02
N GLY A 585 15.64 -33.54 -24.15
CA GLY A 585 16.52 -33.89 -25.25
C GLY A 585 17.97 -34.07 -24.81
N GLY A 586 18.87 -34.27 -25.78
CA GLY A 586 20.29 -34.48 -25.54
C GLY A 586 21.12 -34.25 -26.80
N LEU A 587 22.27 -34.92 -26.91
CA LEU A 587 23.24 -34.75 -28.01
C LEU A 587 22.69 -35.08 -29.40
N GLY A 588 21.61 -35.86 -29.48
CA GLY A 588 20.97 -36.26 -30.73
C GLY A 588 20.03 -37.46 -30.55
N PRO A 589 19.30 -37.85 -31.60
CA PRO A 589 18.44 -39.04 -31.56
C PRO A 589 19.26 -40.32 -31.35
N ALA A 590 18.82 -41.18 -30.43
CA ALA A 590 19.42 -42.48 -30.19
C ALA A 590 18.88 -43.53 -31.18
N LYS A 591 19.62 -44.63 -31.38
CA LYS A 591 19.25 -45.70 -32.32
C LYS A 591 17.91 -46.38 -32.01
N ASN A 592 17.49 -46.41 -30.74
CA ASN A 592 16.33 -47.16 -30.25
C ASN A 592 15.20 -46.26 -29.72
N GLN A 593 14.77 -45.25 -30.49
CA GLN A 593 13.65 -44.35 -30.13
C GLN A 593 13.85 -43.49 -28.85
N GLY A 594 15.08 -43.06 -28.57
CA GLY A 594 15.43 -42.17 -27.44
C GLY A 594 16.29 -40.98 -27.85
N PHE A 595 17.01 -40.40 -26.91
CA PHE A 595 18.05 -39.39 -27.13
C PHE A 595 19.30 -39.70 -26.33
N THR A 596 20.49 -39.46 -26.90
CA THR A 596 21.77 -39.73 -26.23
C THR A 596 22.11 -38.60 -25.26
N ILE A 597 22.30 -38.92 -23.98
CA ILE A 597 22.74 -37.98 -22.94
C ILE A 597 24.25 -38.02 -22.79
N VAL A 598 24.82 -39.23 -22.67
CA VAL A 598 26.27 -39.46 -22.57
C VAL A 598 26.72 -40.30 -23.76
N GLN A 599 27.70 -39.80 -24.49
CA GLN A 599 28.40 -40.53 -25.54
C GLN A 599 29.76 -40.99 -24.99
N GLY A 600 29.95 -42.28 -24.82
CA GLY A 600 31.17 -42.90 -24.27
C GLY A 600 32.40 -42.72 -25.15
N ALA A 601 33.60 -42.81 -24.56
CA ALA A 601 34.87 -42.81 -25.28
C ALA A 601 35.97 -43.61 -24.57
N GLY A 602 36.78 -44.34 -25.34
CA GLY A 602 37.90 -45.13 -24.82
C GLY A 602 37.46 -46.46 -24.20
N VAL A 603 38.31 -47.07 -23.38
CA VAL A 603 37.98 -48.28 -22.63
C VAL A 603 38.44 -48.07 -21.17
N PRO A 604 37.56 -48.22 -20.17
CA PRO A 604 36.12 -48.52 -20.27
C PRO A 604 35.28 -47.28 -20.64
N HIS A 605 34.18 -47.48 -21.39
CA HIS A 605 33.19 -46.45 -21.73
C HIS A 605 31.76 -46.99 -21.59
N LEU A 606 30.79 -46.10 -21.46
CA LEU A 606 29.36 -46.40 -21.54
C LEU A 606 28.61 -45.27 -22.24
N ASP A 607 27.48 -45.62 -22.85
CA ASP A 607 26.52 -44.67 -23.40
C ASP A 607 25.29 -44.59 -22.49
N VAL A 608 24.77 -43.38 -22.24
CA VAL A 608 23.51 -43.18 -21.51
C VAL A 608 22.46 -42.64 -22.48
N VAL A 609 21.31 -43.32 -22.56
CA VAL A 609 20.19 -42.96 -23.44
C VAL A 609 18.96 -42.68 -22.58
N GLY A 610 18.32 -41.54 -22.82
CA GLY A 610 17.01 -41.20 -22.27
C GLY A 610 15.88 -41.59 -23.23
N TYR A 611 14.82 -42.18 -22.69
CA TYR A 611 13.66 -42.61 -23.48
C TYR A 611 12.44 -41.67 -23.30
N ASN A 612 12.27 -41.10 -22.11
CA ASN A 612 11.15 -40.22 -21.82
C ASN A 612 11.45 -38.78 -22.25
N ARG A 613 10.72 -38.31 -23.25
CA ARG A 613 10.84 -36.94 -23.78
C ARG A 613 9.94 -35.93 -23.07
N ARG A 614 8.92 -36.37 -22.34
CA ARG A 614 8.02 -35.49 -21.59
C ARG A 614 8.10 -35.89 -20.13
N VAL A 615 8.59 -34.99 -19.29
CA VAL A 615 8.78 -35.22 -17.86
C VAL A 615 8.01 -34.16 -17.10
N ASP A 616 7.26 -34.59 -16.09
CA ASP A 616 6.62 -33.70 -15.14
C ASP A 616 7.68 -32.96 -14.32
N TRP A 617 7.70 -31.63 -14.45
CA TRP A 617 8.75 -30.79 -13.87
C TRP A 617 8.73 -30.77 -12.33
N PRO A 618 7.56 -30.64 -11.65
CA PRO A 618 7.49 -30.77 -10.19
C PRO A 618 8.08 -32.10 -9.70
N THR A 619 7.69 -33.22 -10.33
CA THR A 619 8.24 -34.55 -10.00
C THR A 619 9.76 -34.61 -10.19
N LEU A 620 10.30 -33.98 -11.23
CA LEU A 620 11.74 -33.93 -11.48
C LEU A 620 12.47 -33.15 -10.38
N LEU A 621 11.94 -32.00 -9.97
CA LEU A 621 12.50 -31.18 -8.89
C LEU A 621 12.50 -31.93 -7.56
N GLU A 622 11.39 -32.55 -7.18
CA GLU A 622 11.29 -33.37 -5.96
C GLU A 622 12.36 -34.47 -5.91
N ARG A 623 12.62 -35.12 -7.06
CA ARG A 623 13.64 -36.17 -7.18
C ARG A 623 15.07 -35.61 -7.11
N LEU A 624 15.34 -34.49 -7.77
CA LEU A 624 16.64 -33.82 -7.69
C LEU A 624 16.96 -33.37 -6.27
N GLU A 625 15.95 -32.84 -5.56
CA GLU A 625 16.08 -32.47 -4.16
C GLU A 625 16.41 -33.68 -3.28
N ALA A 626 15.69 -34.79 -3.44
CA ALA A 626 15.93 -36.04 -2.72
C ALA A 626 17.34 -36.63 -2.95
N VAL A 627 17.85 -36.54 -4.19
CA VAL A 627 19.23 -36.96 -4.52
C VAL A 627 20.25 -36.04 -3.84
N SER A 628 20.02 -34.72 -3.85
CA SER A 628 20.93 -33.75 -3.20
C SER A 628 21.00 -33.91 -1.67
N LYS A 629 19.90 -34.33 -1.03
CA LYS A 629 19.82 -34.62 0.41
C LYS A 629 20.36 -36.00 0.79
N GLY A 630 20.73 -36.83 -0.20
CA GLY A 630 21.24 -38.18 0.01
C GLY A 630 20.19 -39.19 0.49
N GLU A 631 18.90 -38.92 0.29
CA GLU A 631 17.80 -39.73 0.84
C GLU A 631 17.35 -40.89 -0.09
N VAL A 632 17.86 -40.97 -1.31
CA VAL A 632 17.46 -42.01 -2.26
C VAL A 632 18.19 -43.32 -1.96
N LYS A 633 17.53 -44.24 -1.25
CA LYS A 633 17.92 -45.66 -1.22
C LYS A 633 17.58 -46.30 -2.56
N PRO A 634 18.52 -47.05 -3.19
CA PRO A 634 18.23 -47.70 -4.46
C PRO A 634 17.11 -48.73 -4.27
N VAL A 635 16.02 -48.58 -5.04
CA VAL A 635 15.05 -49.66 -5.22
C VAL A 635 15.66 -50.64 -6.21
N VAL A 636 16.28 -51.69 -5.68
CA VAL A 636 16.68 -52.85 -6.46
C VAL A 636 15.44 -53.73 -6.60
N GLN A 637 14.92 -53.89 -7.82
CA GLN A 637 14.09 -55.04 -8.19
C GLN A 637 14.87 -55.93 -9.13
#